data_AF-A0A0R3TFA9-F1
#
_entry.id   AF-A0A0R3TFA9-F1
#
_cell.length_a   1.000
_cell.length_b   1.000
_cell.length_c   1.000
_cell.angle_alpha   90.00
_cell.angle_beta   90.00
_cell.angle_gamma   90.00
#
_symmetry.space_group_name_H-M   'P 1'
#
loop_
_entity.id
_entity.type
_entity.pdbx_description
1 polymer ?
#
loop_
_entity_poly.entity_id
_entity_poly.type
_entity_poly.pdbx_seq_one_letter_code
_entity_poly.pdbx_strand_id
1 'polypeptide(L)'
;MKLVTEGMIRGIKSCSASLLPEDIRISYCARDTGVEWIDSLDESGLETFHPFEVEHLISEEAMESTPWIHRRNYHPLRTIQNQQTF
;
A
#
# COMPACT_ATOMS: atom_id res chain seq x y z
N MET A 1 10.77 10.93 -3.48
CA MET A 1 11.75 10.95 -2.36
C MET A 1 12.38 12.31 -2.04
N LYS A 2 12.56 13.23 -3.01
CA LYS A 2 13.17 14.55 -2.76
C LYS A 2 12.57 15.32 -1.56
N LEU A 3 11.24 15.44 -1.50
CA LEU A 3 10.55 16.18 -0.42
C LEU A 3 10.77 15.57 0.97
N VAL A 4 10.74 14.23 1.07
CA VAL A 4 11.02 13.49 2.31
C VAL A 4 12.45 13.74 2.78
N THR A 5 13.43 13.63 1.86
CA THR A 5 14.85 13.90 2.18
C THR A 5 15.05 15.36 2.61
N GLU A 6 14.43 16.31 1.93
CA GLU A 6 14.47 17.72 2.34
C GLU A 6 13.83 17.95 3.72
N GLY A 7 12.72 17.27 4.02
CA GLY A 7 12.09 17.31 5.34
C GLY A 7 12.98 16.77 6.46
N MET A 8 13.72 15.69 6.19
CA MET A 8 14.73 15.16 7.10
C MET A 8 15.86 16.16 7.35
N ILE A 9 16.40 16.78 6.29
CA ILE A 9 17.47 17.79 6.39
C ILE A 9 17.00 19.03 7.16
N ARG A 10 15.76 19.48 6.94
CA ARG A 10 15.16 20.64 7.62
C ARG A 10 14.75 20.34 9.07
N GLY A 11 14.85 19.09 9.52
CA GLY A 11 14.50 18.71 10.89
C GLY A 11 13.01 18.77 11.19
N ILE A 12 12.14 18.45 10.22
CA ILE A 12 10.69 18.34 10.46
C ILE A 12 10.46 17.23 11.50
N LYS A 13 9.66 17.54 12.52
CA LYS A 13 9.44 16.66 13.69
C LYS A 13 8.97 15.26 13.31
N SER A 14 8.10 15.11 12.31
CA SER A 14 7.62 13.79 11.84
C SER A 14 8.68 12.98 11.09
N CYS A 15 9.72 13.63 10.59
CA CYS A 15 10.85 12.99 9.91
C CYS A 15 11.97 12.55 10.86
N SER A 16 11.87 12.87 12.16
CA SER A 16 12.89 12.51 13.13
C SER A 16 12.90 11.02 13.45
N ALA A 17 14.02 10.53 14.00
CA ALA A 17 14.12 9.16 14.50
C ALA A 17 12.99 8.83 15.48
N SER A 18 12.44 7.63 15.36
CA SER A 18 11.38 7.12 16.22
C SER A 18 11.49 5.60 16.36
N LEU A 19 10.84 5.04 17.38
CA LEU A 19 10.73 3.58 17.57
C LEU A 19 9.70 2.93 16.63
N LEU A 20 9.08 3.72 15.75
CA LEU A 20 8.11 3.20 14.80
C LEU A 20 8.82 2.46 13.66
N PRO A 21 8.13 1.48 13.03
CA PRO A 21 8.53 0.92 11.75
C PRO A 21 8.90 2.00 10.73
N GLU A 22 9.85 1.69 9.85
CA GLU A 22 10.46 2.64 8.93
C GLU A 22 9.47 3.21 7.91
N ASP A 23 8.63 2.35 7.34
CA ASP A 23 7.51 2.68 6.45
C ASP A 23 6.49 3.62 7.12
N ILE A 24 6.11 3.38 8.37
CA ILE A 24 5.22 4.26 9.15
C ILE A 24 5.88 5.61 9.43
N ARG A 25 7.18 5.62 9.74
CA ARG A 25 7.91 6.88 9.97
C ARG A 25 8.01 7.69 8.69
N ILE A 26 8.36 7.06 7.57
CA ILE A 26 8.42 7.71 6.27
C ILE A 26 7.05 8.24 5.86
N SER A 27 5.96 7.54 6.16
CA SER A 27 4.62 8.00 5.81
C SER A 27 4.22 9.29 6.55
N TYR A 28 4.56 9.42 7.84
CA TYR A 28 4.36 10.67 8.57
C TYR A 28 5.20 11.83 8.03
N CYS A 29 6.47 11.57 7.73
CA CYS A 29 7.33 12.57 7.11
C CYS A 29 6.81 13.00 5.73
N ALA A 30 6.36 12.06 4.91
CA ALA A 30 5.80 12.31 3.59
C ALA A 30 4.56 13.21 3.67
N ARG A 31 3.64 12.90 4.59
CA ARG A 31 2.45 13.72 4.85
C ARG A 31 2.81 15.18 5.19
N ASP A 32 3.76 15.37 6.12
CA ASP A 32 4.10 16.70 6.62
C ASP A 32 5.04 17.49 5.67
N THR A 33 5.70 16.80 4.73
CA THR A 33 6.50 17.43 3.65
C THR A 33 5.68 17.78 2.41
N GLY A 34 4.38 17.46 2.41
CA GLY A 34 3.48 17.74 1.29
C GLY A 34 3.60 16.75 0.14
N VAL A 35 4.08 15.53 0.40
CA VAL A 35 3.96 14.43 -0.57
C VAL A 35 2.49 14.06 -0.71
N GLU A 36 2.01 14.08 -1.94
CA GLU A 36 0.66 13.65 -2.27
C GLU A 36 0.59 12.13 -2.26
N TRP A 37 -0.44 11.60 -1.60
CA TRP A 37 -0.78 10.19 -1.62
C TRP A 37 -1.81 9.97 -2.72
N ILE A 38 -1.46 9.11 -3.67
CA ILE A 38 -2.35 8.72 -4.77
C ILE A 38 -2.94 7.35 -4.40
N ASP A 39 -4.18 7.12 -4.81
CA ASP A 39 -4.83 5.82 -4.67
C ASP A 39 -4.05 4.74 -5.44
N SER A 40 -4.06 3.51 -4.94
CA SER A 40 -3.48 2.36 -5.65
C SER A 40 -4.35 1.87 -6.79
N LEU A 41 -5.63 2.30 -6.84
CA LEU A 41 -6.55 2.03 -7.94
C LEU A 41 -6.31 2.94 -9.14
N ASP A 42 -6.38 2.37 -10.34
CA ASP A 42 -6.43 3.12 -11.59
C ASP A 42 -7.82 3.72 -11.86
N GLU A 43 -7.96 4.40 -13.01
CA GLU A 43 -9.23 5.00 -13.47
C GLU A 43 -10.37 3.98 -13.65
N SER A 44 -10.03 2.70 -13.80
CA SER A 44 -10.98 1.59 -13.95
C SER A 44 -11.28 0.88 -12.61
N GLY A 45 -10.64 1.31 -11.52
CA GLY A 45 -10.80 0.70 -10.20
C GLY A 45 -10.01 -0.59 -10.01
N LEU A 46 -8.93 -0.79 -10.78
CA LEU A 46 -8.02 -1.95 -10.68
C LEU A 46 -6.77 -1.59 -9.88
N GLU A 47 -6.30 -2.52 -9.05
CA GLU A 47 -5.09 -2.35 -8.26
C GLU A 47 -3.84 -2.31 -9.15
N THR A 48 -3.07 -1.23 -9.04
CA THR A 48 -1.79 -1.06 -9.75
C THR A 48 -0.58 -1.37 -8.88
N PHE A 49 -0.80 -1.51 -7.57
CA PHE A 49 0.23 -1.81 -6.59
C PHE A 49 -0.29 -2.81 -5.57
N HIS A 50 0.33 -4.00 -5.52
CA HIS A 50 0.07 -4.99 -4.49
C HIS A 50 1.30 -5.17 -3.59
N PRO A 51 1.15 -5.09 -2.25
CA PRO A 51 2.23 -5.32 -1.32
C PRO A 51 2.47 -6.81 -1.04
N PHE A 52 2.00 -7.72 -1.91
CA PHE A 52 2.07 -9.17 -1.74
C PHE A 52 2.84 -9.83 -2.87
N GLU A 53 3.41 -10.99 -2.55
CA GLU A 53 3.98 -11.89 -3.55
C GLU A 53 2.88 -12.38 -4.50
N VAL A 54 3.22 -12.46 -5.79
CA VAL A 54 2.26 -12.79 -6.85
C VAL A 54 1.68 -14.19 -6.62
N GLU A 55 2.46 -15.10 -6.04
CA GLU A 55 2.09 -16.47 -5.68
C GLU A 55 0.81 -16.54 -4.86
N HIS A 56 0.59 -15.59 -3.95
CA HIS A 56 -0.62 -15.54 -3.14
C HIS A 56 -1.82 -14.92 -3.88
N LEU A 57 -1.61 -14.36 -5.06
CA LEU A 57 -2.61 -13.67 -5.88
C LEU A 57 -2.97 -14.48 -7.16
N ILE A 58 -2.24 -15.55 -7.48
CA ILE A 58 -2.44 -16.35 -8.70
C ILE A 58 -3.75 -17.15 -8.67
N SER A 59 -4.22 -17.57 -7.49
CA SER A 59 -5.47 -18.33 -7.36
C SER A 59 -6.23 -17.98 -6.09
N GLU A 60 -7.55 -18.18 -6.14
CA GLU A 60 -8.42 -18.03 -4.97
C GLU A 60 -7.96 -18.97 -3.84
N GLU A 61 -7.58 -20.21 -4.14
CA GLU A 61 -7.05 -21.15 -3.15
C GLU A 61 -5.78 -20.61 -2.46
N ALA A 62 -4.83 -20.07 -3.21
CA ALA A 62 -3.59 -19.51 -2.66
C ALA A 62 -3.88 -18.27 -1.80
N MET A 63 -4.79 -17.41 -2.24
CA MET A 63 -5.22 -16.22 -1.52
C MET A 63 -5.92 -16.58 -0.20
N GLU A 64 -6.90 -17.48 -0.25
CA GLU A 64 -7.68 -17.93 0.92
C GLU A 64 -6.82 -18.72 1.92
N SER A 65 -5.81 -19.45 1.44
CA SER A 65 -4.81 -20.10 2.30
C SER A 65 -3.90 -19.10 3.06
N THR A 66 -4.02 -17.81 2.75
CA THR A 66 -3.20 -16.73 3.31
C THR A 66 -4.08 -15.67 4.02
N PRO A 67 -4.68 -15.98 5.20
CA PRO A 67 -5.74 -15.16 5.80
C PRO A 67 -5.37 -13.72 6.14
N TRP A 68 -4.07 -13.43 6.26
CA TRP A 68 -3.60 -12.09 6.57
C TRP A 68 -3.67 -11.11 5.38
N ILE A 69 -3.77 -11.61 4.15
CA ILE A 69 -3.83 -10.78 2.94
C ILE A 69 -5.08 -9.89 2.92
N HIS A 70 -6.24 -10.43 3.30
CA HIS A 70 -7.48 -9.66 3.36
C HIS A 70 -7.44 -8.52 4.38
N ARG A 71 -6.57 -8.60 5.40
CA ARG A 71 -6.42 -7.56 6.42
C ARG A 71 -5.37 -6.49 6.09
N ARG A 72 -4.49 -6.79 5.13
CA ARG A 72 -3.36 -5.91 4.76
C ARG A 72 -3.60 -5.15 3.46
N ASN A 73 -4.57 -5.55 2.65
CA ASN A 73 -5.02 -4.73 1.54
C ASN A 73 -5.83 -3.54 2.05
N TYR A 74 -5.55 -2.35 1.51
CA TYR A 74 -6.35 -1.16 1.78
C TYR A 74 -7.74 -1.28 1.13
N HIS A 75 -7.80 -1.73 -0.12
CA HIS A 75 -9.05 -2.05 -0.80
C HIS A 75 -9.37 -3.55 -0.71
N PRO A 76 -10.62 -3.96 -0.48
CA PRO A 76 -10.96 -5.37 -0.44
C PRO A 76 -10.60 -6.08 -1.76
N LEU A 77 -9.90 -7.21 -1.66
CA LEU A 77 -9.61 -8.04 -2.84
C LEU A 77 -10.91 -8.51 -3.47
N ARG A 78 -10.99 -8.36 -4.79
CA ARG A 78 -12.13 -8.81 -5.59
C ARG A 78 -11.68 -9.98 -6.43
N THR A 79 -12.14 -11.18 -6.08
CA THR A 79 -12.10 -12.30 -7.02
C THR A 79 -13.24 -12.14 -8.02
N ILE A 80 -13.00 -12.54 -9.26
CA ILE A 80 -14.07 -12.61 -10.25
C ILE A 80 -14.98 -13.77 -9.82
N GLN A 81 -16.01 -13.49 -9.04
CA GLN A 81 -17.06 -14.47 -8.77
C GLN A 81 -17.79 -14.75 -10.08
N ASN A 82 -17.52 -15.90 -10.70
CA ASN A 82 -18.29 -16.52 -11.77
C ASN A 82 -18.92 -15.56 -12.80
N GLN A 83 -18.15 -15.16 -13.81
CA GLN A 83 -18.75 -14.91 -15.13
C GLN A 83 -18.98 -16.25 -15.84
N GLN A 84 -19.99 -17.00 -15.39
CA GLN A 84 -20.65 -17.98 -16.26
C GLN A 84 -21.72 -17.24 -17.06
N THR A 85 -21.44 -16.91 -18.33
CA THR A 85 -22.32 -17.10 -19.50
C THR A 85 -21.76 -16.40 -20.75
N PHE A 86 -21.28 -17.19 -21.70
CA PHE A 86 -21.58 -17.05 -23.13
C PHE A 86 -21.87 -18.44 -23.68
#